data_AF-A0A2H5QW62-F1
#
_entry.id   AF-A0A2H5QW62-F1
#
_cell.length_a   1.000
_cell.length_b   1.000
_cell.length_c   1.000
_cell.angle_alpha   90.00
_cell.angle_beta   90.00
_cell.angle_gamma   90.00
#
_symmetry.space_group_name_H-M   'P 1'
#
loop_
_entity.id
_entity.type
_entity.pdbx_description
1 polymer ?
#
loop_
_entity_poly.entity_id
_entity_poly.type
_entity_poly.pdbx_seq_one_letter_code
_entity_poly.pdbx_strand_id
1 'polypeptide(L)'
;MTAATATAEAEAVEEFLRKCEASGDEAYGAFRSVLEKLEDPSSRTQARVFLSDLQKRVNDSDECLNKYHFRIQDVVLDQYEGYQGRKKLTMMVIPSIFIPEDWSFTFYEGLNRHPDSILKDKTVAELGCGNGWITIAIAEKWLPSKGFVEDQFGLGLIARAVEEGIGVIKPSGIMIFNMGGRPGQGVCKRLFERRGFRVDKLWQTKILQASEPFFASDTDISALVEIEKNSPHRFEFFMGLSGDLPICARTAWAYGKAGGRISHALSVYSCQLRQPNQVKKIFKFLKNGFHEISSSLDLSFEDDSVADEKIPFLAYLASVLKERSFFPYEPPAGSKRFRNLIADFMKKYHHIPLNADNVVVFPSRAVAIENALRLFSPRLAIVDERLTRHLPKHWLTSLTIKGTDTENSSEHELTVIEAPRQSDLMVELIKKLKPQVKPWVYISGPTINPTGLLYSNKEIENILTVCAKYGARVVIDTAFSGLEFNYEGWGGWDLEGCLSKLYSSTNSSFNVSLLGGLSLKMLTGALKF
;
A
#
# COMPACT_ATOMS: atom_id res chain seq x y z
N MET A 1 -47.08 40.12 15.87
CA MET A 1 -46.82 39.18 16.97
C MET A 1 -47.61 39.63 18.19
N THR A 2 -48.42 38.76 18.76
CA THR A 2 -49.24 39.01 19.97
C THR A 2 -48.45 38.70 21.25
N ALA A 3 -48.78 39.32 22.38
CA ALA A 3 -48.06 39.15 23.65
C ALA A 3 -48.02 37.69 24.17
N ALA A 4 -48.99 36.85 23.79
CA ALA A 4 -49.07 35.43 24.17
C ALA A 4 -48.03 34.53 23.48
N THR A 5 -47.59 34.89 22.27
CA THR A 5 -46.55 34.13 21.54
C THR A 5 -45.15 34.36 22.12
N ALA A 6 -44.86 35.57 22.60
CA ALA A 6 -43.56 35.89 23.21
C ALA A 6 -43.34 35.22 24.59
N THR A 7 -44.42 34.92 25.31
CA THR A 7 -44.37 34.27 26.64
C THR A 7 -44.07 32.77 26.52
N ALA A 8 -44.67 32.09 25.53
CA ALA A 8 -44.39 30.68 25.26
C ALA A 8 -42.97 30.43 24.72
N GLU A 9 -42.42 31.36 23.94
CA GLU A 9 -41.04 31.28 23.40
C GLU A 9 -39.98 31.41 24.51
N ALA A 10 -40.19 32.31 25.48
CA ALA A 10 -39.29 32.47 26.63
C ALA A 10 -39.31 31.23 27.56
N GLU A 11 -40.47 30.61 27.75
CA GLU A 11 -40.63 29.41 28.57
C GLU A 11 -39.91 28.19 27.97
N ALA A 12 -39.90 28.07 26.63
CA ALA A 12 -39.18 27.01 25.92
C ALA A 12 -37.65 27.11 26.08
N VAL A 13 -37.09 28.34 26.11
CA VAL A 13 -35.66 28.58 26.34
C VAL A 13 -35.27 28.21 27.77
N GLU A 14 -36.09 28.57 28.76
CA GLU A 14 -35.82 28.25 30.16
C GLU A 14 -35.95 26.74 30.42
N GLU A 15 -36.92 26.05 29.81
CA GLU A 15 -37.01 24.59 29.90
C GLU A 15 -35.80 23.90 29.27
N PHE A 16 -35.31 24.42 28.13
CA PHE A 16 -34.10 23.93 27.50
C PHE A 16 -32.87 24.10 28.38
N LEU A 17 -32.66 25.30 28.92
CA LEU A 17 -31.54 25.59 29.82
C LEU A 17 -31.57 24.70 31.07
N ARG A 18 -32.76 24.48 31.65
CA ARG A 18 -32.92 23.57 32.79
C ARG A 18 -32.53 22.12 32.47
N LYS A 19 -32.76 21.65 31.24
CA LYS A 19 -32.28 20.33 30.80
C LYS A 19 -30.76 20.30 30.67
N CYS A 20 -30.18 21.36 30.11
CA CYS A 20 -28.74 21.49 29.96
C CYS A 20 -28.01 21.52 31.32
N GLU A 21 -28.60 22.09 32.38
CA GLU A 21 -27.99 22.13 33.73
C GLU A 21 -27.63 20.73 34.30
N ALA A 22 -28.33 19.68 33.87
CA ALA A 22 -28.19 18.34 34.44
C ALA A 22 -26.82 17.70 34.16
N SER A 23 -26.31 17.79 32.93
CA SER A 23 -24.98 17.28 32.53
C SER A 23 -24.59 17.73 31.13
N GLY A 24 -23.31 17.59 30.78
CA GLY A 24 -22.84 17.78 29.40
C GLY A 24 -23.49 16.84 28.37
N ASP A 25 -23.84 15.61 28.78
CA ASP A 25 -24.54 14.65 27.89
C ASP A 25 -25.99 15.08 27.64
N GLU A 26 -26.68 15.60 28.67
CA GLU A 26 -28.03 16.15 28.53
C GLU A 26 -28.02 17.44 27.71
N ALA A 27 -27.03 18.31 27.90
CA ALA A 27 -26.83 19.48 27.06
C ALA A 27 -26.59 19.07 25.59
N TYR A 28 -25.72 18.09 25.34
CA TYR A 28 -25.47 17.55 24.01
C TYR A 28 -26.73 16.93 23.38
N GLY A 29 -27.48 16.13 24.14
CA GLY A 29 -28.75 15.53 23.71
C GLY A 29 -29.81 16.58 23.38
N ALA A 30 -29.92 17.63 24.19
CA ALA A 30 -30.81 18.75 23.94
C ALA A 30 -30.45 19.49 22.64
N PHE A 31 -29.15 19.75 22.41
CA PHE A 31 -28.69 20.35 21.15
C PHE A 31 -28.86 19.43 19.94
N ARG A 32 -28.76 18.12 20.10
CA ARG A 32 -29.07 17.16 19.03
C ARG A 32 -30.53 17.30 18.58
N SER A 33 -31.47 17.46 19.50
CA SER A 33 -32.88 17.69 19.16
C SER A 33 -33.09 19.04 18.45
N VAL A 34 -32.35 20.09 18.84
CA VAL A 34 -32.37 21.38 18.12
C VAL A 34 -31.79 21.23 16.71
N LEU A 35 -30.73 20.43 16.55
CA LEU A 35 -30.12 20.14 15.26
C LEU A 35 -31.08 19.38 14.32
N GLU A 36 -31.76 18.35 14.81
CA GLU A 36 -32.79 17.61 14.05
C GLU A 36 -33.89 18.57 13.53
N LYS A 37 -34.31 19.53 14.37
CA LYS A 37 -35.29 20.57 13.96
C LYS A 37 -34.73 21.58 12.96
N LEU A 38 -33.42 21.82 12.92
CA LEU A 38 -32.78 22.65 11.91
C LEU A 38 -32.66 21.93 10.56
N GLU A 39 -32.45 20.61 10.59
CA GLU A 39 -32.35 19.78 9.40
C GLU A 39 -33.70 19.66 8.69
N ASP A 40 -34.80 19.48 9.43
CA ASP A 40 -36.16 19.45 8.88
C ASP A 40 -36.60 20.85 8.35
N PRO A 41 -36.89 20.99 7.04
CA PRO A 41 -37.38 22.23 6.44
C PRO A 41 -38.63 22.81 7.13
N SER A 42 -39.49 21.97 7.71
CA SER A 42 -40.76 22.38 8.30
C SER A 42 -40.59 23.11 9.64
N SER A 43 -39.58 22.73 10.44
CA SER A 43 -39.28 23.29 11.76
C SER A 43 -38.09 24.25 11.79
N ARG A 44 -37.32 24.33 10.70
CA ARG A 44 -36.06 25.10 10.63
C ARG A 44 -36.19 26.56 11.05
N THR A 45 -37.25 27.24 10.60
CA THR A 45 -37.45 28.66 10.94
C THR A 45 -37.63 28.86 12.44
N GLN A 46 -38.43 27.99 13.08
CA GLN A 46 -38.69 28.05 14.52
C GLN A 46 -37.43 27.70 15.32
N ALA A 47 -36.66 26.71 14.87
CA ALA A 47 -35.37 26.36 15.50
C ALA A 47 -34.34 27.51 15.42
N ARG A 48 -34.33 28.29 14.33
CA ARG A 48 -33.48 29.48 14.20
C ARG A 48 -33.91 30.62 15.13
N VAL A 49 -35.22 30.85 15.27
CA VAL A 49 -35.76 31.82 16.22
C VAL A 49 -35.36 31.43 17.64
N PHE A 50 -35.58 30.16 18.02
CA PHE A 50 -35.18 29.60 19.31
C PHE A 50 -33.69 29.81 19.60
N LEU A 51 -32.79 29.53 18.65
CA LEU A 51 -31.35 29.77 18.84
C LEU A 51 -31.02 31.25 19.04
N SER A 52 -31.72 32.15 18.35
CA SER A 52 -31.55 33.60 18.53
C SER A 52 -31.98 34.06 19.91
N ASP A 53 -33.05 33.47 20.46
CA ASP A 53 -33.53 33.78 21.80
C ASP A 53 -32.66 33.14 22.89
N LEU A 54 -32.18 31.93 22.67
CA LEU A 54 -31.17 31.29 23.52
C LEU A 54 -29.90 32.14 23.61
N GLN A 55 -29.40 32.65 22.47
CA GLN A 55 -28.22 33.53 22.43
C GLN A 55 -28.39 34.81 23.25
N LYS A 56 -29.61 35.36 23.36
CA LYS A 56 -29.87 36.53 24.22
C LYS A 56 -29.79 36.19 25.71
N ARG A 57 -29.90 34.90 26.06
CA ARG A 57 -30.00 34.42 27.45
C ARG A 57 -28.71 33.88 28.02
N VAL A 58 -27.80 33.42 27.17
CA VAL A 58 -26.48 32.87 27.54
C VAL A 58 -25.36 33.78 27.06
N ASN A 59 -24.20 33.72 27.71
CA ASN A 59 -23.04 34.54 27.38
C ASN A 59 -21.75 33.72 27.35
N ASP A 60 -20.66 34.38 26.95
CA ASP A 60 -19.32 33.82 26.95
C ASP A 60 -18.69 33.96 28.35
N SER A 61 -19.12 33.11 29.28
CA SER A 61 -18.57 33.08 30.64
C SER A 61 -18.36 31.66 31.15
N ASP A 62 -17.38 31.49 32.04
CA ASP A 62 -17.14 30.22 32.73
C ASP A 62 -18.31 29.84 33.64
N GLU A 63 -19.05 30.81 34.17
CA GLU A 63 -20.28 30.56 34.93
C GLU A 63 -21.35 29.91 34.03
N CYS A 64 -21.51 30.41 32.80
CA CYS A 64 -22.41 29.81 31.82
C CYS A 64 -21.97 28.39 31.44
N LEU A 65 -20.67 28.18 31.18
CA LEU A 65 -20.12 26.88 30.82
C LEU A 65 -20.27 25.86 31.96
N ASN A 66 -20.00 26.25 33.20
CA ASN A 66 -20.13 25.37 34.36
C ASN A 66 -21.58 25.08 34.71
N LYS A 67 -22.48 26.05 34.51
CA LYS A 67 -23.89 25.92 34.86
C LYS A 67 -24.68 25.12 33.84
N TYR A 68 -24.51 25.42 32.55
CA TYR A 68 -25.30 24.81 31.48
C TYR A 68 -24.52 23.79 30.65
N HIS A 69 -23.24 23.56 30.95
CA HIS A 69 -22.36 22.64 30.20
C HIS A 69 -22.18 23.03 28.72
N PHE A 70 -22.38 24.30 28.40
CA PHE A 70 -22.03 24.93 27.13
C PHE A 70 -21.90 26.46 27.29
N ARG A 71 -21.23 27.10 26.35
CA ARG A 71 -21.21 28.57 26.21
C ARG A 71 -21.36 28.98 24.76
N ILE A 72 -21.76 30.24 24.54
CA ILE A 72 -21.76 30.85 23.21
C ILE A 72 -20.70 31.94 23.20
N GLN A 73 -19.69 31.78 22.36
CA GLN A 73 -18.56 32.69 22.24
C GLN A 73 -18.45 33.25 20.83
N ASP A 74 -17.98 34.48 20.70
CA ASP A 74 -17.67 35.08 19.41
C ASP A 74 -16.16 34.94 19.13
N VAL A 75 -15.82 34.32 18.01
CA VAL A 75 -14.47 34.32 17.46
C VAL A 75 -14.31 35.55 16.58
N VAL A 76 -13.46 36.49 16.98
CA VAL A 76 -13.22 37.74 16.26
C VAL A 76 -12.20 37.50 15.14
N LEU A 77 -12.55 37.90 13.91
CA LEU A 77 -11.76 37.63 12.70
C LEU A 77 -11.13 38.88 12.09
N ASP A 78 -11.46 40.08 12.59
CA ASP A 78 -11.08 41.38 12.00
C ASP A 78 -9.71 41.91 12.44
N GLN A 79 -9.01 41.16 13.30
CA GLN A 79 -7.71 41.54 13.85
C GLN A 79 -6.53 41.08 12.99
N TYR A 80 -6.78 40.38 11.88
CA TYR A 80 -5.76 39.72 11.06
C TYR A 80 -5.72 40.32 9.64
N GLU A 81 -4.52 40.66 9.15
CA GLU A 81 -4.31 41.33 7.87
C GLU A 81 -4.81 40.49 6.67
N GLY A 82 -5.47 41.14 5.70
CA GLY A 82 -5.78 40.56 4.38
C GLY A 82 -7.22 40.11 4.12
N TYR A 83 -8.11 40.08 5.11
CA TYR A 83 -9.49 39.60 4.94
C TYR A 83 -10.54 40.73 5.02
N GLN A 84 -11.43 40.86 4.02
CA GLN A 84 -12.52 41.87 3.98
C GLN A 84 -13.94 41.28 4.20
N GLY A 85 -14.05 40.04 4.67
CA GLY A 85 -15.33 39.34 4.86
C GLY A 85 -15.97 39.50 6.24
N ARG A 86 -16.63 38.44 6.74
CA ARG A 86 -17.36 38.44 8.01
C ARG A 86 -16.40 38.69 9.20
N LYS A 87 -16.72 39.69 10.04
CA LYS A 87 -15.84 40.13 11.14
C LYS A 87 -15.83 39.21 12.36
N LYS A 88 -16.81 38.33 12.50
CA LYS A 88 -16.95 37.43 13.65
C LYS A 88 -17.71 36.15 13.33
N LEU A 89 -17.33 35.06 14.00
CA LEU A 89 -18.06 33.80 14.01
C LEU A 89 -18.60 33.53 15.41
N THR A 90 -19.92 33.46 15.55
CA THR A 90 -20.56 33.03 16.79
C THR A 90 -20.55 31.51 16.84
N MET A 91 -19.90 30.96 17.86
CA MET A 91 -19.75 29.53 18.07
C MET A 91 -20.35 29.10 19.39
N MET A 92 -20.96 27.93 19.39
CA MET A 92 -21.37 27.24 20.60
C MET A 92 -20.30 26.20 20.95
N VAL A 93 -19.83 26.22 22.20
CA VAL A 93 -18.77 25.35 22.69
C VAL A 93 -19.29 24.55 23.88
N ILE A 94 -19.08 23.24 23.83
CA ILE A 94 -19.29 22.32 24.96
C ILE A 94 -17.92 21.89 25.52
N PRO A 95 -17.81 21.46 26.79
CA PRO A 95 -16.52 21.15 27.43
C PRO A 95 -15.60 20.18 26.69
N SER A 96 -16.16 19.27 25.88
CA SER A 96 -15.42 18.28 25.08
C SER A 96 -14.90 18.79 23.73
N ILE A 97 -15.16 20.06 23.40
CA ILE A 97 -14.75 20.70 22.14
C ILE A 97 -13.63 21.71 22.45
N PHE A 98 -12.45 21.46 21.89
CA PHE A 98 -11.30 22.38 21.96
C PHE A 98 -11.69 23.78 21.48
N ILE A 99 -11.23 24.83 22.15
CA ILE A 99 -11.42 26.23 21.72
C ILE A 99 -10.36 26.54 20.64
N PRO A 100 -10.59 27.50 19.72
CA PRO A 100 -9.54 27.98 18.83
C PRO A 100 -8.31 28.44 19.64
N GLU A 101 -7.19 27.72 19.49
CA GLU A 101 -5.91 28.06 20.10
C GLU A 101 -5.05 28.90 19.13
N ASP A 102 -4.00 29.55 19.62
CA ASP A 102 -3.14 30.48 18.87
C ASP A 102 -2.61 29.91 17.53
N TRP A 103 -2.40 28.60 17.44
CA TRP A 103 -1.96 27.93 16.21
C TRP A 103 -3.02 27.97 15.10
N SER A 104 -4.31 27.92 15.46
CA SER A 104 -5.41 27.96 14.50
C SER A 104 -5.60 29.37 13.94
N PHE A 105 -5.37 30.41 14.75
CA PHE A 105 -5.34 31.80 14.29
C PHE A 105 -4.12 32.12 13.42
N THR A 106 -2.94 31.60 13.78
CA THR A 106 -1.72 31.72 12.95
C THR A 106 -1.91 31.08 11.58
N PHE A 107 -2.62 29.95 11.51
CA PHE A 107 -2.99 29.29 10.25
C PHE A 107 -3.98 30.13 9.43
N TYR A 108 -5.03 30.67 10.06
CA TYR A 108 -6.00 31.56 9.41
C TYR A 108 -5.35 32.84 8.85
N GLU A 109 -4.42 33.43 9.60
CA GLU A 109 -3.63 34.59 9.17
C GLU A 109 -2.71 34.25 7.99
N GLY A 110 -2.01 33.11 8.06
CA GLY A 110 -1.17 32.62 6.96
C GLY A 110 -1.97 32.39 5.66
N LEU A 111 -3.18 31.87 5.77
CA LEU A 111 -4.09 31.71 4.62
C LEU A 111 -4.48 33.05 3.99
N ASN A 112 -4.76 34.09 4.80
CA ASN A 112 -5.19 35.41 4.34
C ASN A 112 -4.07 36.27 3.75
N ARG A 113 -2.79 35.92 4.00
CA ARG A 113 -1.63 36.58 3.41
C ARG A 113 -1.36 36.20 1.95
N HIS A 114 -2.03 35.15 1.44
CA HIS A 114 -1.93 34.75 0.03
C HIS A 114 -3.05 35.40 -0.81
N PRO A 115 -2.78 35.79 -2.07
CA PRO A 115 -3.79 36.40 -2.92
C PRO A 115 -4.95 35.43 -3.18
N ASP A 116 -6.17 35.97 -3.33
CA ASP A 116 -7.39 35.20 -3.61
C ASP A 116 -7.26 34.25 -4.83
N SER A 117 -6.30 34.51 -5.71
CA SER A 117 -5.97 33.71 -6.88
C SER A 117 -5.32 32.35 -6.58
N ILE A 118 -4.79 32.09 -5.37
CA ILE A 118 -4.00 30.87 -5.10
C ILE A 118 -4.83 29.57 -5.18
N LEU A 119 -6.12 29.68 -4.84
CA LEU A 119 -7.14 28.63 -4.93
C LEU A 119 -8.23 28.96 -5.96
N LYS A 120 -8.09 30.07 -6.70
CA LYS A 120 -9.03 30.43 -7.77
C LYS A 120 -9.02 29.33 -8.83
N ASP A 121 -10.20 28.88 -9.21
CA ASP A 121 -10.46 27.77 -10.14
C ASP A 121 -9.97 26.38 -9.68
N LYS A 122 -9.63 26.21 -8.39
CA LYS A 122 -9.24 24.92 -7.80
C LYS A 122 -10.35 24.37 -6.89
N THR A 123 -10.63 23.08 -7.00
CA THR A 123 -11.49 22.37 -6.04
C THR A 123 -10.65 21.96 -4.84
N VAL A 124 -11.00 22.46 -3.65
CA VAL A 124 -10.23 22.26 -2.42
C VAL A 124 -11.10 21.51 -1.41
N ALA A 125 -10.52 20.51 -0.75
CA ALA A 125 -11.12 19.83 0.39
C ALA A 125 -10.13 19.91 1.56
N GLU A 126 -10.58 20.49 2.67
CA GLU A 126 -9.83 20.52 3.93
C GLU A 126 -10.30 19.37 4.81
N LEU A 127 -9.37 18.67 5.45
CA LEU A 127 -9.69 17.61 6.39
C LEU A 127 -8.78 17.70 7.61
N GLY A 128 -9.31 18.24 8.70
CA GLY A 128 -8.61 18.49 9.95
C GLY A 128 -9.33 17.88 11.16
N CYS A 129 -8.60 17.71 12.25
CA CYS A 129 -9.13 17.35 13.57
C CYS A 129 -9.22 18.63 14.42
N GLY A 130 -10.42 19.07 14.78
CA GLY A 130 -10.67 20.29 15.56
C GLY A 130 -12.17 20.59 15.71
N ASN A 131 -12.52 21.70 16.38
CA ASN A 131 -13.91 22.13 16.61
C ASN A 131 -14.68 22.61 15.37
N GLY A 132 -14.09 22.49 14.18
CA GLY A 132 -14.69 22.86 12.90
C GLY A 132 -14.66 24.34 12.55
N TRP A 133 -14.05 25.24 13.32
CA TRP A 133 -14.09 26.69 13.04
C TRP A 133 -13.30 27.11 11.79
N ILE A 134 -12.11 26.53 11.59
CA ILE A 134 -11.31 26.70 10.36
C ILE A 134 -12.09 26.15 9.16
N THR A 135 -12.75 25.01 9.36
CA THR A 135 -13.64 24.41 8.37
C THR A 135 -14.85 25.28 8.10
N ILE A 136 -15.44 26.00 9.07
CA ILE A 136 -16.53 26.97 8.86
C ILE A 136 -16.03 28.22 8.13
N ALA A 137 -14.84 28.74 8.45
CA ALA A 137 -14.22 29.87 7.74
C ALA A 137 -13.87 29.51 6.28
N ILE A 138 -13.50 28.26 6.01
CA ILE A 138 -13.27 27.70 4.67
C ILE A 138 -14.59 27.26 3.99
N ALA A 139 -15.59 26.81 4.74
CA ALA A 139 -16.89 26.34 4.23
C ALA A 139 -17.89 27.48 3.97
N GLU A 140 -17.78 28.62 4.64
CA GLU A 140 -18.38 29.90 4.20
C GLU A 140 -17.90 30.27 2.77
N LYS A 141 -16.83 29.61 2.33
CA LYS A 141 -16.31 29.66 0.99
C LYS A 141 -16.81 28.43 0.12
N TRP A 142 -16.79 27.13 0.53
CA TRP A 142 -16.95 25.98 -0.44
C TRP A 142 -17.62 24.57 -0.05
N LEU A 143 -18.28 24.31 1.11
CA LEU A 143 -19.16 23.12 1.53
C LEU A 143 -19.08 21.71 0.79
N PRO A 144 -18.69 20.52 1.37
CA PRO A 144 -19.60 19.43 1.90
C PRO A 144 -18.97 18.27 2.82
N SER A 145 -19.54 17.02 2.87
CA SER A 145 -19.74 16.08 4.04
C SER A 145 -19.18 14.59 4.09
N LYS A 146 -18.56 14.20 5.26
CA LYS A 146 -18.43 12.94 6.13
C LYS A 146 -18.08 11.46 5.69
N GLY A 147 -17.23 10.73 6.50
CA GLY A 147 -17.11 9.22 6.65
C GLY A 147 -15.82 8.62 7.35
N PHE A 148 -15.82 7.35 7.90
CA PHE A 148 -14.97 6.74 9.02
C PHE A 148 -14.03 5.47 8.74
N VAL A 149 -13.14 5.14 9.74
CA VAL A 149 -12.38 3.90 10.17
C VAL A 149 -10.90 3.58 9.71
N GLU A 150 -9.88 4.01 10.48
CA GLU A 150 -8.45 3.53 10.50
C GLU A 150 -7.81 3.77 11.92
N ASP A 151 -8.62 3.53 12.96
CA ASP A 151 -8.74 4.35 14.19
C ASP A 151 -7.74 4.05 15.33
N GLN A 152 -6.43 4.07 15.06
CA GLN A 152 -5.41 4.11 16.12
C GLN A 152 -4.53 5.35 15.96
N PHE A 153 -4.27 6.03 17.08
CA PHE A 153 -3.49 7.28 17.16
C PHE A 153 -4.09 8.50 16.43
N GLY A 154 -5.39 8.47 16.09
CA GLY A 154 -6.07 9.55 15.37
C GLY A 154 -5.81 9.56 13.85
N LEU A 155 -5.08 8.58 13.31
CA LEU A 155 -4.82 8.44 11.86
C LEU A 155 -6.04 7.91 11.09
N GLY A 156 -7.01 7.36 11.82
CA GLY A 156 -8.31 6.88 11.37
C GLY A 156 -8.97 7.68 10.28
N LEU A 157 -9.27 8.90 10.68
CA LEU A 157 -9.99 9.85 9.85
C LEU A 157 -9.13 10.30 8.67
N ILE A 158 -7.81 10.37 8.84
CA ILE A 158 -6.87 10.85 7.83
C ILE A 158 -6.75 9.85 6.70
N ALA A 159 -6.57 8.57 6.98
CA ALA A 159 -6.54 7.57 5.92
C ALA A 159 -7.88 7.41 5.21
N ARG A 160 -8.98 7.46 5.96
CA ARG A 160 -10.31 7.43 5.34
C ARG A 160 -10.50 8.60 4.39
N ALA A 161 -10.03 9.78 4.79
CA ALA A 161 -10.01 10.96 3.95
C ALA A 161 -9.09 10.84 2.73
N VAL A 162 -7.92 10.23 2.88
CA VAL A 162 -7.03 9.93 1.75
C VAL A 162 -7.78 9.04 0.75
N GLU A 163 -8.39 7.95 1.21
CA GLU A 163 -9.11 6.99 0.34
C GLU A 163 -10.31 7.61 -0.38
N GLU A 164 -11.18 8.32 0.35
CA GLU A 164 -12.30 9.03 -0.28
C GLU A 164 -11.78 10.15 -1.20
N GLY A 165 -10.67 10.78 -0.81
CA GLY A 165 -9.90 11.73 -1.61
C GLY A 165 -9.48 11.18 -2.97
N ILE A 166 -9.02 9.94 -3.05
CA ILE A 166 -8.68 9.26 -4.32
C ILE A 166 -9.87 9.29 -5.28
N GLY A 167 -11.08 9.08 -4.76
CA GLY A 167 -12.30 9.06 -5.56
C GLY A 167 -12.64 10.41 -6.19
N VAL A 168 -12.35 11.51 -5.50
CA VAL A 168 -12.78 12.87 -5.88
C VAL A 168 -11.69 13.70 -6.55
N ILE A 169 -10.41 13.47 -6.20
CA ILE A 169 -9.30 14.30 -6.69
C ILE A 169 -9.13 14.15 -8.21
N LYS A 170 -8.86 15.23 -8.95
CA LYS A 170 -8.54 15.12 -10.38
C LYS A 170 -7.21 14.37 -10.59
N PRO A 171 -6.96 13.73 -11.74
CA PRO A 171 -5.70 13.03 -12.00
C PRO A 171 -4.45 13.89 -11.74
N SER A 172 -4.47 15.17 -12.09
CA SER A 172 -3.38 16.12 -11.83
C SER A 172 -3.46 16.81 -10.47
N GLY A 173 -4.35 16.38 -9.59
CA GLY A 173 -4.57 17.00 -8.30
C GLY A 173 -3.50 16.62 -7.28
N ILE A 174 -3.31 17.51 -6.31
CA ILE A 174 -2.40 17.34 -5.18
C ILE A 174 -3.23 17.41 -3.91
N MET A 175 -3.07 16.46 -2.98
CA MET A 175 -3.61 16.55 -1.63
C MET A 175 -2.54 17.11 -0.70
N ILE A 176 -2.88 18.09 0.13
CA ILE A 176 -1.96 18.66 1.11
C ILE A 176 -2.47 18.29 2.49
N PHE A 177 -1.64 17.63 3.29
CA PHE A 177 -1.97 17.20 4.64
C PHE A 177 -1.09 17.88 5.66
N ASN A 178 -1.72 18.51 6.65
CA ASN A 178 -1.05 18.98 7.84
C ASN A 178 -1.15 17.91 8.93
N MET A 179 -0.02 17.36 9.32
CA MET A 179 0.06 16.17 10.16
C MET A 179 0.87 16.46 11.42
N GLY A 180 0.29 16.17 12.58
CA GLY A 180 1.06 16.02 13.81
C GLY A 180 2.01 14.84 13.65
N GLY A 181 3.31 15.09 13.80
CA GLY A 181 4.37 14.09 13.66
C GLY A 181 4.50 13.14 14.85
N ARG A 182 3.56 13.12 15.80
CA ARG A 182 3.61 12.26 16.99
C ARG A 182 3.67 10.77 16.64
N PRO A 183 2.87 10.23 15.70
CA PRO A 183 2.99 8.83 15.26
C PRO A 183 4.32 8.53 14.54
N GLY A 184 5.13 9.55 14.27
CA GLY A 184 6.40 9.45 13.61
C GLY A 184 6.32 9.62 12.10
N GLN A 185 7.36 10.21 11.53
CA GLN A 185 7.37 10.61 10.11
C GLN A 185 7.24 9.41 9.17
N GLY A 186 7.87 8.28 9.52
CA GLY A 186 7.79 7.05 8.74
C GLY A 186 6.36 6.50 8.66
N VAL A 187 5.63 6.54 9.77
CA VAL A 187 4.23 6.11 9.82
C VAL A 187 3.34 7.04 9.00
N CYS A 188 3.50 8.36 9.16
CA CYS A 188 2.75 9.35 8.38
C CYS A 188 3.01 9.19 6.88
N LYS A 189 4.25 9.02 6.44
CA LYS A 189 4.59 8.84 5.02
C LYS A 189 4.00 7.54 4.47
N ARG A 190 4.14 6.43 5.21
CA ARG A 190 3.63 5.11 4.83
C ARG A 190 2.11 5.11 4.64
N LEU A 191 1.36 5.87 5.45
CA LEU A 191 -0.10 6.00 5.33
C LEU A 191 -0.54 6.42 3.92
N PHE A 192 0.20 7.33 3.28
CA PHE A 192 -0.08 7.80 1.93
C PHE A 192 0.56 6.89 0.86
N GLU A 193 1.82 6.49 1.04
CA GLU A 193 2.55 5.70 0.04
C GLU A 193 1.86 4.37 -0.24
N ARG A 194 1.36 3.68 0.80
CA ARG A 194 0.65 2.41 0.64
C ARG A 194 -0.67 2.54 -0.15
N ARG A 195 -1.19 3.77 -0.28
CA ARG A 195 -2.41 4.10 -1.05
C ARG A 195 -2.10 4.57 -2.47
N GLY A 196 -0.84 4.49 -2.88
CA GLY A 196 -0.40 4.82 -4.23
C GLY A 196 -0.08 6.30 -4.40
N PHE A 197 0.26 7.02 -3.33
CA PHE A 197 0.72 8.40 -3.42
C PHE A 197 2.26 8.48 -3.48
N ARG A 198 2.77 9.46 -4.22
CA ARG A 198 4.09 10.07 -4.00
C ARG A 198 3.93 11.15 -2.95
N VAL A 199 4.83 11.17 -1.98
CA VAL A 199 4.74 12.06 -0.82
C VAL A 199 6.00 12.89 -0.71
N ASP A 200 5.84 14.21 -0.81
CA ASP A 200 6.88 15.18 -0.59
C ASP A 200 6.59 15.93 0.70
N LYS A 201 7.58 16.02 1.59
CA LYS A 201 7.45 16.87 2.78
C LYS A 201 7.76 18.30 2.38
N LEU A 202 6.75 19.16 2.35
CA LEU A 202 6.90 20.56 1.95
C LEU A 202 7.50 21.40 3.07
N TRP A 203 7.09 21.13 4.31
CA TRP A 203 7.49 21.94 5.46
C TRP A 203 7.39 21.13 6.74
N GLN A 204 8.18 21.52 7.74
CA GLN A 204 8.11 20.96 9.08
C GLN A 204 8.55 22.00 10.12
N THR A 205 7.87 22.02 11.26
CA THR A 205 8.32 22.70 12.48
C THR A 205 8.20 21.78 13.69
N LYS A 206 8.64 22.25 14.85
CA LYS A 206 8.38 21.63 16.15
C LYS A 206 7.52 22.58 16.98
N ILE A 207 6.53 22.02 17.67
CA ILE A 207 5.60 22.78 18.50
C ILE A 207 5.72 22.27 19.93
N LEU A 208 5.83 23.19 20.89
CA LEU A 208 5.84 22.85 22.31
C LEU A 208 4.52 22.18 22.68
N GLN A 209 4.60 21.10 23.44
CA GLN A 209 3.41 20.53 24.07
C GLN A 209 2.94 21.51 25.15
N ALA A 210 1.67 21.91 25.12
CA ALA A 210 1.09 22.77 26.15
C ALA A 210 1.33 22.12 27.53
N SER A 211 2.14 22.80 28.35
CA SER A 211 2.58 22.34 29.68
C SER A 211 2.23 23.34 30.79
N GLU A 212 1.44 24.37 30.47
CA GLU A 212 0.97 25.36 31.44
C GLU A 212 -0.11 24.72 32.35
N PRO A 213 -0.05 24.90 33.69
CA PRO A 213 -0.93 24.22 34.64
C PRO A 213 -2.43 24.47 34.43
N PHE A 214 -2.80 25.56 33.74
CA PHE A 214 -4.18 25.97 33.50
C PHE A 214 -4.84 25.22 32.32
N PHE A 215 -4.05 24.59 31.44
CA PHE A 215 -4.51 23.82 30.26
C PHE A 215 -4.06 22.35 30.30
N ALA A 216 -3.54 21.88 31.44
CA ALA A 216 -2.84 20.60 31.56
C ALA A 216 -3.71 19.33 31.43
N SER A 217 -5.03 19.45 31.29
CA SER A 217 -5.92 18.30 31.05
C SER A 217 -5.89 17.81 29.61
N ASP A 218 -5.54 18.67 28.65
CA ASP A 218 -5.89 18.43 27.23
C ASP A 218 -4.73 17.87 26.39
N THR A 219 -3.54 17.76 26.99
CA THR A 219 -2.31 17.29 26.33
C THR A 219 -1.60 16.17 27.09
N ASP A 220 -2.33 15.39 27.89
CA ASP A 220 -1.77 14.22 28.56
C ASP A 220 -1.29 13.16 27.55
N ILE A 221 0.01 12.87 27.56
CA ILE A 221 0.63 11.85 26.70
C ILE A 221 0.67 10.47 27.37
N SER A 222 0.08 10.31 28.56
CA SER A 222 0.01 9.04 29.29
C SER A 222 -0.63 7.91 28.46
N ALA A 223 -1.67 8.22 27.69
CA ALA A 223 -2.30 7.27 26.77
C ALA A 223 -1.31 6.76 25.71
N LEU A 224 -0.41 7.61 25.22
CA LEU A 224 0.62 7.24 24.24
C LEU A 224 1.69 6.36 24.90
N VAL A 225 2.06 6.68 26.15
CA VAL A 225 2.97 5.86 26.97
C VAL A 225 2.41 4.45 27.18
N GLU A 226 1.13 4.34 27.49
CA GLU A 226 0.45 3.06 27.67
C GLU A 226 0.44 2.25 26.38
N ILE A 227 0.22 2.89 25.23
CA ILE A 227 0.27 2.19 23.96
C ILE A 227 1.69 1.69 23.66
N GLU A 228 2.75 2.47 23.90
CA GLU A 228 4.14 1.99 23.72
C GLU A 228 4.52 0.84 24.67
N LYS A 229 3.77 0.63 25.76
CA LYS A 229 3.96 -0.52 26.67
C LYS A 229 3.39 -1.80 26.08
N ASN A 230 2.29 -1.67 25.34
CA ASN A 230 1.51 -2.79 24.80
C ASN A 230 1.72 -3.00 23.28
N SER A 231 2.53 -2.15 22.64
CA SER A 231 2.78 -2.15 21.20
C SER A 231 4.27 -1.94 20.90
N PRO A 232 4.82 -2.54 19.82
CA PRO A 232 6.17 -2.25 19.36
C PRO A 232 6.32 -0.85 18.74
N HIS A 233 5.21 -0.12 18.54
CA HIS A 233 5.24 1.23 18.00
C HIS A 233 5.95 2.21 18.94
N ARG A 234 6.68 3.17 18.36
CA ARG A 234 7.34 4.26 19.09
C ARG A 234 6.88 5.59 18.53
N PHE A 235 6.33 6.44 19.39
CA PHE A 235 5.98 7.81 19.02
C PHE A 235 7.23 8.69 18.96
N GLU A 236 7.12 9.82 18.26
CA GLU A 236 8.20 10.80 18.08
C GLU A 236 7.88 12.11 18.82
N PHE A 237 8.68 12.39 19.84
CA PHE A 237 8.74 13.65 20.57
C PHE A 237 10.18 14.20 20.58
N PHE A 238 10.37 15.43 21.02
CA PHE A 238 11.69 16.05 21.15
C PHE A 238 11.83 16.78 22.47
N MET A 239 13.05 16.85 23.00
CA MET A 239 13.37 17.64 24.19
C MET A 239 13.51 19.12 23.77
N GLY A 240 12.52 19.95 24.12
CA GLY A 240 12.44 21.35 23.69
C GLY A 240 12.29 21.51 22.18
N LEU A 241 12.46 22.74 21.68
CA LEU A 241 12.39 23.05 20.24
C LEU A 241 13.71 22.76 19.51
N SER A 242 14.84 22.80 20.23
CA SER A 242 16.19 22.59 19.68
C SER A 242 16.63 21.13 19.65
N GLY A 243 15.90 20.20 20.28
CA GLY A 243 16.26 18.79 20.26
C GLY A 243 16.04 18.17 18.89
N ASP A 244 17.09 17.63 18.26
CA ASP A 244 17.02 17.08 16.88
C ASP A 244 16.85 15.56 16.82
N LEU A 245 17.05 14.88 17.94
CA LEU A 245 16.85 13.44 18.05
C LEU A 245 15.46 13.14 18.64
N PRO A 246 14.65 12.30 17.97
CA PRO A 246 13.36 11.93 18.50
C PRO A 246 13.51 11.01 19.73
N ILE A 247 12.66 11.24 20.73
CA ILE A 247 12.49 10.42 21.92
C ILE A 247 11.09 9.80 21.93
N CYS A 248 10.95 8.64 22.58
CA CYS A 248 9.66 7.96 22.67
C CYS A 248 8.74 8.57 23.73
N ALA A 249 7.46 8.23 23.70
CA ALA A 249 6.46 8.79 24.61
C ALA A 249 6.85 8.57 26.09
N ARG A 250 7.40 7.40 26.45
CA ARG A 250 7.89 7.12 27.82
C ARG A 250 8.95 8.11 28.30
N THR A 251 9.96 8.35 27.47
CA THR A 251 11.05 9.27 27.79
C THR A 251 10.54 10.71 27.83
N ALA A 252 9.67 11.09 26.89
CA ALA A 252 9.05 12.41 26.85
C ALA A 252 8.20 12.68 28.11
N TRP A 253 7.42 11.69 28.54
CA TRP A 253 6.59 11.78 29.74
C TRP A 253 7.43 11.92 31.01
N ALA A 254 8.49 11.10 31.16
CA ALA A 254 9.40 11.19 32.30
C ALA A 254 10.13 12.54 32.35
N TYR A 255 10.62 13.02 31.20
CA TYR A 255 11.27 14.32 31.10
C TYR A 255 10.31 15.48 31.39
N GLY A 256 9.09 15.43 30.89
CA GLY A 256 8.03 16.40 31.16
C GLY A 256 7.66 16.47 32.65
N LYS A 257 7.50 15.31 33.30
CA LYS A 257 7.22 15.22 34.74
C LYS A 257 8.36 15.77 35.61
N ALA A 258 9.59 15.75 35.12
CA ALA A 258 10.76 16.34 35.78
C ALA A 258 10.90 17.86 35.54
N GLY A 259 9.91 18.52 34.91
CA GLY A 259 9.92 19.95 34.61
C GLY A 259 10.57 20.31 33.27
N GLY A 260 10.95 19.32 32.46
CA GLY A 260 11.45 19.51 31.10
C GLY A 260 10.35 19.92 30.12
N ARG A 261 10.70 20.70 29.10
CA ARG A 261 9.77 21.06 28.01
C ARG A 261 9.87 20.03 26.89
N ILE A 262 8.75 19.49 26.45
CA ILE A 262 8.71 18.58 25.29
C ILE A 262 8.06 19.27 24.09
N SER A 263 8.46 18.87 22.89
CA SER A 263 7.83 19.29 21.64
C SER A 263 7.53 18.08 20.76
N HIS A 264 6.71 18.28 19.73
CA HIS A 264 6.45 17.32 18.69
C HIS A 264 6.55 17.99 17.32
N ALA A 265 6.84 17.22 16.27
CA ALA A 265 6.91 17.76 14.92
C ALA A 265 5.48 18.06 14.40
N LEU A 266 5.35 19.10 13.58
CA LEU A 266 4.20 19.35 12.72
C LEU A 266 4.73 19.40 11.28
N SER A 267 4.19 18.56 10.41
CA SER A 267 4.68 18.41 9.03
C SER A 267 3.57 18.64 8.02
N VAL A 268 3.91 19.34 6.93
CA VAL A 268 3.03 19.50 5.77
C VAL A 268 3.52 18.60 4.65
N TYR A 269 2.66 17.70 4.21
CA TYR A 269 2.93 16.77 3.12
C TYR A 269 2.14 17.16 1.87
N SER A 270 2.80 17.14 0.72
CA SER A 270 2.19 17.13 -0.60
C SER A 270 2.10 15.68 -1.07
N CYS A 271 0.89 15.25 -1.42
CA CYS A 271 0.59 13.89 -1.83
C CYS A 271 -0.02 13.89 -3.24
N GLN A 272 0.69 13.28 -4.18
CA GLN A 272 0.26 13.14 -5.58
C GLN A 272 0.01 11.69 -5.93
N LEU A 273 -1.08 11.38 -6.62
CA LEU A 273 -1.36 10.00 -7.04
C LEU A 273 -0.33 9.52 -8.07
N ARG A 274 0.26 8.35 -7.82
CA ARG A 274 0.93 7.55 -8.84
C ARG A 274 -0.12 7.07 -9.82
N GLN A 275 0.14 7.20 -11.12
CA GLN A 275 -0.75 6.70 -12.19
C GLN A 275 -2.24 6.85 -11.86
N PRO A 276 -2.75 8.10 -11.77
CA PRO A 276 -3.98 8.40 -11.06
C PRO A 276 -5.21 7.63 -11.56
N ASN A 277 -5.29 7.39 -12.87
CA ASN A 277 -6.41 6.67 -13.48
C ASN A 277 -6.44 5.20 -13.03
N GLN A 278 -5.27 4.58 -12.90
CA GLN A 278 -5.10 3.18 -12.51
C GLN A 278 -5.39 3.02 -11.01
N VAL A 279 -4.81 3.86 -10.15
CA VAL A 279 -5.07 3.82 -8.70
C VAL A 279 -6.56 4.05 -8.40
N LYS A 280 -7.20 5.02 -9.07
CA LYS A 280 -8.65 5.22 -8.95
C LYS A 280 -9.48 4.00 -9.34
N LYS A 281 -9.09 3.26 -10.40
CA LYS A 281 -9.78 2.02 -10.77
C LYS A 281 -9.69 0.98 -9.67
N ILE A 282 -8.51 0.82 -9.06
CA ILE A 282 -8.28 -0.10 -7.94
C ILE A 282 -9.18 0.26 -6.75
N PHE A 283 -9.12 1.51 -6.26
CA PHE A 283 -9.91 1.92 -5.09
C PHE A 283 -11.43 1.93 -5.37
N LYS A 284 -11.85 2.23 -6.60
CA LYS A 284 -13.26 2.11 -7.00
C LYS A 284 -13.75 0.66 -6.96
N PHE A 285 -12.91 -0.31 -7.30
CA PHE A 285 -13.23 -1.73 -7.18
C PHE A 285 -13.36 -2.14 -5.71
N LEU A 286 -12.41 -1.72 -4.86
CA LEU A 286 -12.37 -2.11 -3.45
C LEU A 286 -13.54 -1.55 -2.61
N LYS A 287 -14.10 -0.39 -2.99
CA LYS A 287 -15.24 0.23 -2.30
C LYS A 287 -16.49 -0.66 -2.21
N ASN A 288 -16.60 -1.69 -3.05
CA ASN A 288 -17.78 -2.56 -3.16
C ASN A 288 -17.58 -3.94 -2.50
N GLY A 289 -17.24 -3.99 -1.21
CA GLY A 289 -17.30 -5.23 -0.42
C GLY A 289 -15.98 -5.98 -0.22
N PHE A 290 -14.82 -5.37 -0.52
CA PHE A 290 -13.49 -5.97 -0.34
C PHE A 290 -12.70 -5.35 0.82
N HIS A 291 -13.33 -5.18 1.99
CA HIS A 291 -12.73 -4.49 3.14
C HIS A 291 -11.42 -5.14 3.62
N GLU A 292 -11.36 -6.48 3.68
CA GLU A 292 -10.14 -7.19 4.07
C GLU A 292 -8.99 -6.94 3.09
N ILE A 293 -9.26 -7.00 1.77
CA ILE A 293 -8.27 -6.72 0.72
C ILE A 293 -7.85 -5.24 0.75
N SER A 294 -8.78 -4.32 1.01
CA SER A 294 -8.49 -2.90 1.14
C SER A 294 -7.50 -2.63 2.28
N SER A 295 -7.64 -3.36 3.39
CA SER A 295 -6.76 -3.22 4.55
C SER A 295 -5.36 -3.80 4.32
N SER A 296 -5.22 -4.82 3.46
CA SER A 296 -3.94 -5.46 3.14
C SER A 296 -3.24 -4.88 1.91
N LEU A 297 -3.95 -4.10 1.09
CA LEU A 297 -3.36 -3.44 -0.08
C LEU A 297 -2.19 -2.55 0.35
N ASP A 298 -1.05 -2.74 -0.31
CA ASP A 298 0.14 -1.92 -0.16
C ASP A 298 0.69 -1.57 -1.56
N LEU A 299 0.46 -0.31 -1.96
CA LEU A 299 0.98 0.30 -3.18
C LEU A 299 2.24 1.14 -2.92
N SER A 300 2.94 0.90 -1.80
CA SER A 300 4.27 1.48 -1.59
C SER A 300 5.30 0.70 -2.40
N PHE A 301 6.18 1.43 -3.08
CA PHE A 301 7.23 0.88 -3.91
C PHE A 301 8.51 1.69 -3.68
N GLU A 302 9.62 0.99 -3.46
CA GLU A 302 10.95 1.61 -3.39
C GLU A 302 11.44 2.07 -4.78
N ASP A 303 11.03 1.34 -5.83
CA ASP A 303 11.41 1.58 -7.22
C ASP A 303 10.17 1.94 -8.06
N ASP A 304 10.24 3.08 -8.74
CA ASP A 304 9.17 3.58 -9.59
C ASP A 304 8.87 2.66 -10.78
N SER A 305 9.88 1.95 -11.31
CA SER A 305 9.67 0.99 -12.41
C SER A 305 8.78 -0.17 -11.99
N VAL A 306 8.87 -0.60 -10.73
CA VAL A 306 8.01 -1.64 -10.16
C VAL A 306 6.58 -1.14 -9.99
N ALA A 307 6.41 0.13 -9.61
CA ALA A 307 5.09 0.77 -9.56
C ALA A 307 4.46 0.85 -10.96
N ASP A 308 5.26 1.17 -11.97
CA ASP A 308 4.86 1.26 -13.39
C ASP A 308 4.41 -0.06 -14.00
N GLU A 309 4.80 -1.19 -13.40
CA GLU A 309 4.30 -2.51 -13.78
C GLU A 309 3.11 -2.98 -12.93
N LYS A 310 3.21 -2.84 -11.60
CA LYS A 310 2.23 -3.42 -10.67
C LYS A 310 0.91 -2.66 -10.62
N ILE A 311 0.94 -1.33 -10.65
CA ILE A 311 -0.28 -0.53 -10.57
C ILE A 311 -1.19 -0.76 -11.80
N PRO A 312 -0.69 -0.76 -13.05
CA PRO A 312 -1.51 -1.09 -14.21
C PRO A 312 -2.04 -2.52 -14.18
N PHE A 313 -1.22 -3.49 -13.74
CA PHE A 313 -1.63 -4.88 -13.60
C PHE A 313 -2.81 -5.01 -12.63
N LEU A 314 -2.72 -4.41 -11.44
CA LEU A 314 -3.80 -4.44 -10.45
C LEU A 314 -5.06 -3.73 -10.97
N ALA A 315 -4.91 -2.59 -11.66
CA ALA A 315 -6.04 -1.90 -12.26
C ALA A 315 -6.73 -2.72 -13.36
N TYR A 316 -5.95 -3.46 -14.17
CA TYR A 316 -6.46 -4.40 -15.15
C TYR A 316 -7.18 -5.56 -14.47
N LEU A 317 -6.57 -6.19 -13.46
CA LEU A 317 -7.17 -7.28 -12.70
C LEU A 317 -8.49 -6.84 -12.04
N ALA A 318 -8.51 -5.68 -11.40
CA ALA A 318 -9.71 -5.10 -10.81
C ALA A 318 -10.83 -4.89 -11.85
N SER A 319 -10.48 -4.48 -13.07
CA SER A 319 -11.45 -4.33 -14.17
C SER A 319 -11.99 -5.70 -14.62
N VAL A 320 -11.11 -6.69 -14.80
CA VAL A 320 -11.50 -8.06 -15.18
C VAL A 320 -12.40 -8.70 -14.13
N LEU A 321 -12.05 -8.61 -12.85
CA LEU A 321 -12.83 -9.16 -11.74
C LEU A 321 -14.19 -8.48 -11.59
N LYS A 322 -14.27 -7.18 -11.92
CA LYS A 322 -15.53 -6.44 -11.89
C LYS A 322 -16.47 -6.83 -13.04
N GLU A 323 -15.91 -7.05 -14.22
CA GLU A 323 -16.69 -7.29 -15.45
C GLU A 323 -17.07 -8.76 -15.63
N ARG A 324 -16.34 -9.70 -15.02
CA ARG A 324 -16.54 -11.14 -15.19
C ARG A 324 -17.14 -11.77 -13.93
N SER A 325 -18.24 -12.50 -14.12
CA SER A 325 -18.84 -13.33 -13.06
C SER A 325 -18.18 -14.71 -12.92
N PHE A 326 -17.41 -15.14 -13.92
CA PHE A 326 -16.66 -16.39 -13.91
C PHE A 326 -15.44 -16.33 -14.85
N PHE A 327 -14.50 -17.24 -14.64
CA PHE A 327 -13.36 -17.45 -15.53
C PHE A 327 -13.59 -18.70 -16.39
N PRO A 328 -13.61 -18.60 -17.73
CA PRO A 328 -13.71 -19.77 -18.58
C PRO A 328 -12.43 -20.62 -18.45
N TYR A 329 -12.58 -21.93 -18.59
CA TYR A 329 -11.41 -22.81 -18.72
C TYR A 329 -10.65 -22.48 -20.01
N GLU A 330 -9.34 -22.35 -19.87
CA GLU A 330 -8.43 -22.23 -21.00
C GLU A 330 -8.12 -23.63 -21.58
N PRO A 331 -7.67 -23.73 -22.85
CA PRO A 331 -7.23 -25.00 -23.42
C PRO A 331 -6.10 -25.64 -22.61
N PRO A 332 -5.91 -26.98 -22.67
CA PRO A 332 -4.86 -27.67 -21.90
C PRO A 332 -3.44 -27.13 -22.10
N ALA A 333 -3.13 -26.60 -23.28
CA ALA A 333 -1.83 -25.99 -23.59
C ALA A 333 -1.69 -24.54 -23.08
N GLY A 334 -2.77 -23.95 -22.56
CA GLY A 334 -2.90 -22.55 -22.18
C GLY A 334 -3.46 -21.65 -23.28
N SER A 335 -3.80 -20.43 -22.89
CA SER A 335 -4.40 -19.41 -23.75
C SER A 335 -3.57 -19.16 -25.01
N LYS A 336 -4.19 -19.29 -26.19
CA LYS A 336 -3.51 -19.04 -27.48
C LYS A 336 -2.93 -17.63 -27.56
N ARG A 337 -3.65 -16.63 -27.00
CA ARG A 337 -3.17 -15.25 -26.94
C ARG A 337 -1.88 -15.13 -26.14
N PHE A 338 -1.83 -15.75 -24.96
CA PHE A 338 -0.63 -15.71 -24.12
C PHE A 338 0.54 -16.45 -24.78
N ARG A 339 0.29 -17.62 -25.36
CA ARG A 339 1.30 -18.38 -26.12
C ARG A 339 1.89 -17.60 -27.29
N ASN A 340 1.07 -16.86 -28.04
CA ASN A 340 1.57 -15.96 -29.09
C ASN A 340 2.49 -14.87 -28.52
N LEU A 341 2.12 -14.24 -27.41
CA LEU A 341 2.96 -13.21 -26.78
C LEU A 341 4.33 -13.75 -26.37
N ILE A 342 4.39 -14.96 -25.81
CA ILE A 342 5.65 -15.62 -25.47
C ILE A 342 6.45 -15.96 -26.73
N ALA A 343 5.82 -16.51 -27.76
CA ALA A 343 6.50 -16.81 -29.02
C ALA A 343 7.09 -15.55 -29.68
N ASP A 344 6.32 -14.46 -29.72
CA ASP A 344 6.76 -13.16 -30.24
C ASP A 344 7.89 -12.55 -29.40
N PHE A 345 7.83 -12.69 -28.07
CA PHE A 345 8.92 -12.28 -27.18
C PHE A 345 10.21 -13.04 -27.51
N MET A 346 10.15 -14.37 -27.60
CA MET A 346 11.31 -15.19 -27.94
C MET A 346 11.86 -14.86 -29.34
N LYS A 347 10.98 -14.61 -30.30
CA LYS A 347 11.36 -14.23 -31.66
C LYS A 347 12.02 -12.85 -31.73
N LYS A 348 11.51 -11.88 -30.98
CA LYS A 348 11.97 -10.49 -31.05
C LYS A 348 13.22 -10.23 -30.23
N TYR A 349 13.32 -10.82 -29.04
CA TYR A 349 14.38 -10.53 -28.07
C TYR A 349 15.47 -11.59 -28.00
N HIS A 350 15.16 -12.83 -28.38
CA HIS A 350 16.13 -13.93 -28.40
C HIS A 350 16.37 -14.49 -29.81
N HIS A 351 15.71 -13.92 -30.84
CA HIS A 351 15.82 -14.32 -32.24
C HIS A 351 15.50 -15.81 -32.49
N ILE A 352 14.71 -16.44 -31.61
CA ILE A 352 14.29 -17.84 -31.77
C ILE A 352 12.92 -17.88 -32.47
N PRO A 353 12.81 -18.49 -33.67
CA PRO A 353 11.59 -18.43 -34.48
C PRO A 353 10.52 -19.42 -33.98
N LEU A 354 9.98 -19.19 -32.78
CA LEU A 354 8.87 -19.96 -32.22
C LEU A 354 7.51 -19.45 -32.71
N ASN A 355 6.52 -20.34 -32.68
CA ASN A 355 5.11 -20.01 -32.78
C ASN A 355 4.34 -20.56 -31.56
N ALA A 356 3.03 -20.28 -31.45
CA ALA A 356 2.24 -20.71 -30.29
C ALA A 356 2.15 -22.23 -30.12
N ASP A 357 2.33 -23.03 -31.17
CA ASP A 357 2.32 -24.49 -31.07
C ASP A 357 3.62 -25.03 -30.45
N ASN A 358 4.67 -24.20 -30.37
CA ASN A 358 5.89 -24.51 -29.64
C ASN A 358 5.84 -24.14 -28.15
N VAL A 359 4.76 -23.49 -27.69
CA VAL A 359 4.65 -22.99 -26.31
C VAL A 359 3.54 -23.75 -25.58
N VAL A 360 3.82 -24.18 -24.35
CA VAL A 360 2.84 -24.79 -23.44
C VAL A 360 2.94 -24.13 -22.08
N VAL A 361 1.79 -23.83 -21.47
CA VAL A 361 1.69 -23.15 -20.18
C VAL A 361 1.40 -24.18 -19.09
N PHE A 362 2.20 -24.16 -18.02
CA PHE A 362 2.00 -25.00 -16.84
C PHE A 362 1.69 -24.14 -15.60
N PRO A 363 0.96 -24.67 -14.61
CA PRO A 363 0.69 -23.97 -13.36
C PRO A 363 1.96 -23.60 -12.57
N SER A 364 3.02 -24.40 -12.70
CA SER A 364 4.33 -24.13 -12.12
C SER A 364 5.45 -24.86 -12.85
N ARG A 365 6.70 -24.43 -12.64
CA ARG A 365 7.89 -25.11 -13.17
C ARG A 365 8.00 -26.56 -12.69
N ALA A 366 7.71 -26.81 -11.41
CA ALA A 366 7.74 -28.15 -10.83
C ALA A 366 6.76 -29.09 -11.55
N VAL A 367 5.53 -28.62 -11.79
CA VAL A 367 4.50 -29.39 -12.52
C VAL A 367 4.92 -29.65 -13.97
N ALA A 368 5.61 -28.71 -14.62
CA ALA A 368 6.14 -28.92 -15.98
C ALA A 368 7.19 -30.04 -16.02
N ILE A 369 8.15 -30.01 -15.09
CA ILE A 369 9.23 -31.01 -15.00
C ILE A 369 8.65 -32.39 -14.69
N GLU A 370 7.78 -32.48 -13.67
CA GLU A 370 7.17 -33.75 -13.27
C GLU A 370 6.34 -34.35 -14.42
N ASN A 371 5.52 -33.56 -15.11
CA ASN A 371 4.74 -34.06 -16.25
C ASN A 371 5.64 -34.55 -17.39
N ALA A 372 6.72 -33.82 -17.71
CA ALA A 372 7.67 -34.24 -18.74
C ALA A 372 8.34 -35.56 -18.35
N LEU A 373 8.81 -35.69 -17.11
CA LEU A 373 9.45 -36.91 -16.62
C LEU A 373 8.51 -38.11 -16.62
N ARG A 374 7.24 -37.94 -16.22
CA ARG A 374 6.23 -39.01 -16.30
C ARG A 374 5.92 -39.41 -17.74
N LEU A 375 5.67 -38.43 -18.62
CA LEU A 375 5.24 -38.68 -19.99
C LEU A 375 6.32 -39.38 -20.82
N PHE A 376 7.58 -38.95 -20.66
CA PHE A 376 8.68 -39.50 -21.44
C PHE A 376 9.42 -40.63 -20.73
N SER A 377 9.19 -40.81 -19.43
CA SER A 377 9.74 -41.88 -18.59
C SER A 377 11.23 -42.18 -18.88
N PRO A 378 12.13 -41.18 -18.80
CA PRO A 378 13.54 -41.44 -19.04
C PRO A 378 14.12 -42.34 -17.95
N ARG A 379 15.17 -43.10 -18.29
CA ARG A 379 15.85 -43.94 -17.29
C ARG A 379 16.62 -43.09 -16.27
N LEU A 380 17.16 -41.95 -16.71
CA LEU A 380 17.93 -41.04 -15.88
C LEU A 380 17.61 -39.58 -16.22
N ALA A 381 17.40 -38.77 -15.19
CA ALA A 381 17.37 -37.33 -15.29
C ALA A 381 18.40 -36.70 -14.35
N ILE A 382 19.19 -35.76 -14.88
CA ILE A 382 20.13 -34.92 -14.15
C ILE A 382 19.41 -33.59 -13.94
N VAL A 383 19.09 -33.23 -12.70
CA VAL A 383 18.20 -32.11 -12.38
C VAL A 383 18.86 -31.20 -11.34
N ASP A 384 18.80 -29.90 -11.56
CA ASP A 384 19.21 -28.88 -10.58
C ASP A 384 18.60 -29.13 -9.19
N GLU A 385 19.42 -29.02 -8.13
CA GLU A 385 19.02 -29.24 -6.72
C GLU A 385 17.71 -28.54 -6.36
N ARG A 386 17.50 -27.30 -6.80
CA ARG A 386 16.30 -26.56 -6.39
C ARG A 386 15.04 -27.10 -7.06
N LEU A 387 15.18 -27.72 -8.23
CA LEU A 387 14.10 -28.32 -9.00
C LEU A 387 13.76 -29.74 -8.50
N THR A 388 14.70 -30.46 -7.89
CA THR A 388 14.45 -31.81 -7.35
C THR A 388 13.53 -31.82 -6.13
N ARG A 389 13.48 -30.73 -5.35
CA ARG A 389 12.71 -30.61 -4.10
C ARG A 389 11.20 -30.87 -4.25
N HIS A 390 10.67 -30.66 -5.45
CA HIS A 390 9.25 -30.84 -5.74
C HIS A 390 8.95 -32.15 -6.45
N LEU A 391 9.97 -32.96 -6.75
CA LEU A 391 9.79 -34.24 -7.42
C LEU A 391 9.45 -35.36 -6.41
N PRO A 392 8.76 -36.42 -6.86
CA PRO A 392 8.49 -37.58 -6.03
C PRO A 392 9.76 -38.16 -5.41
N LYS A 393 9.76 -38.35 -4.08
CA LYS A 393 10.94 -38.80 -3.33
C LYS A 393 11.51 -40.13 -3.83
N HIS A 394 10.66 -41.05 -4.30
CA HIS A 394 11.10 -42.35 -4.78
C HIS A 394 12.05 -42.24 -5.98
N TRP A 395 11.89 -41.25 -6.87
CA TRP A 395 12.82 -41.01 -7.99
C TRP A 395 14.22 -40.55 -7.54
N LEU A 396 14.33 -39.94 -6.36
CA LEU A 396 15.60 -39.49 -5.80
C LEU A 396 16.33 -40.62 -5.04
N THR A 397 15.57 -41.63 -4.59
CA THR A 397 16.09 -42.77 -3.81
C THR A 397 16.27 -44.03 -4.64
N SER A 398 15.81 -44.07 -5.90
CA SER A 398 15.79 -45.24 -6.78
C SER A 398 17.15 -45.64 -7.36
N LEU A 399 18.25 -45.35 -6.67
CA LEU A 399 19.54 -45.91 -7.05
C LEU A 399 19.50 -47.41 -6.79
N THR A 400 19.15 -48.21 -7.80
CA THR A 400 19.47 -49.63 -7.83
C THR A 400 20.99 -49.75 -7.84
N ILE A 401 21.57 -49.75 -6.63
CA ILE A 401 22.94 -50.17 -6.41
C ILE A 401 22.97 -51.64 -6.83
N LYS A 402 23.59 -51.94 -7.97
CA LYS A 402 23.89 -53.32 -8.38
C LYS A 402 24.69 -53.98 -7.24
N GLY A 403 24.02 -54.79 -6.42
CA GLY A 403 24.65 -55.43 -5.26
C GLY A 403 23.75 -56.22 -4.32
N THR A 404 22.43 -56.14 -4.39
CA THR A 404 21.54 -56.97 -3.57
C THR A 404 20.47 -57.64 -4.43
N ASP A 405 20.65 -58.94 -4.63
CA ASP A 405 19.74 -59.87 -5.29
C ASP A 405 18.36 -59.89 -4.62
N THR A 406 17.46 -59.03 -5.08
CA THR A 406 16.02 -59.22 -4.92
C THR A 406 15.35 -58.95 -6.25
N GLU A 407 14.98 -60.04 -6.92
CA GLU A 407 14.39 -60.14 -8.27
C GLU A 407 12.96 -59.59 -8.34
N ASN A 408 12.71 -58.35 -7.93
CA ASN A 408 11.41 -57.69 -8.11
C ASN A 408 11.48 -56.16 -8.30
N SER A 409 12.61 -55.62 -8.74
CA SER A 409 12.68 -54.21 -9.13
C SER A 409 12.32 -54.05 -10.61
N SER A 410 11.24 -53.33 -10.89
CA SER A 410 10.83 -52.98 -12.25
C SER A 410 12.00 -52.31 -12.99
N GLU A 411 12.48 -52.92 -14.08
CA GLU A 411 13.60 -52.44 -14.91
C GLU A 411 13.42 -51.04 -15.55
N HIS A 412 12.35 -50.32 -15.19
CA HIS A 412 11.89 -49.07 -15.79
C HIS A 412 11.67 -47.91 -14.80
N GLU A 413 12.20 -47.99 -13.57
CA GLU A 413 12.03 -46.87 -12.63
C GLU A 413 12.98 -45.71 -12.98
N LEU A 414 12.39 -44.52 -13.20
CA LEU A 414 13.10 -43.26 -13.43
C LEU A 414 13.99 -42.95 -12.22
N THR A 415 15.29 -42.74 -12.47
CA THR A 415 16.22 -42.23 -11.47
C THR A 415 16.52 -40.75 -11.72
N VAL A 416 16.45 -39.94 -10.68
CA VAL A 416 16.82 -38.52 -10.71
C VAL A 416 18.07 -38.31 -9.88
N ILE A 417 19.10 -37.72 -10.48
CA ILE A 417 20.33 -37.30 -9.80
C ILE A 417 20.50 -35.80 -9.89
N GLU A 418 21.26 -35.24 -8.95
CA GLU A 418 21.48 -33.80 -8.88
C GLU A 418 22.51 -33.32 -9.92
N ALA A 419 22.23 -32.17 -10.53
CA ALA A 419 23.09 -31.53 -11.52
C ALA A 419 24.28 -30.82 -10.85
N PRO A 420 25.54 -31.12 -11.26
CA PRO A 420 26.68 -30.29 -10.88
C PRO A 420 26.52 -28.85 -11.36
N ARG A 421 26.89 -27.88 -10.51
CA ARG A 421 26.77 -26.45 -10.84
C ARG A 421 27.88 -25.95 -11.77
N GLN A 422 29.08 -26.55 -11.69
CA GLN A 422 30.20 -26.19 -12.55
C GLN A 422 30.09 -26.89 -13.90
N SER A 423 30.33 -26.15 -14.97
CA SER A 423 30.10 -26.62 -16.34
C SER A 423 31.03 -27.78 -16.74
N ASP A 424 32.27 -27.77 -16.26
CA ASP A 424 33.27 -28.84 -16.45
C ASP A 424 32.87 -30.14 -15.77
N LEU A 425 32.41 -30.09 -14.51
CA LEU A 425 31.89 -31.23 -13.77
C LEU A 425 30.61 -31.80 -14.40
N MET A 426 29.71 -30.93 -14.87
CA MET A 426 28.51 -31.35 -15.61
C MET A 426 28.90 -32.12 -16.88
N VAL A 427 29.84 -31.56 -17.65
CA VAL A 427 30.36 -32.18 -18.87
C VAL A 427 31.04 -33.52 -18.56
N GLU A 428 31.84 -33.60 -17.50
CA GLU A 428 32.47 -34.85 -17.07
C GLU A 428 31.42 -35.89 -16.68
N LEU A 429 30.42 -35.52 -15.89
CA LEU A 429 29.34 -36.41 -15.48
C LEU A 429 28.61 -37.00 -16.69
N ILE A 430 28.19 -36.16 -17.64
CA ILE A 430 27.49 -36.63 -18.86
C ILE A 430 28.39 -37.59 -19.68
N LYS A 431 29.69 -37.28 -19.81
CA LYS A 431 30.66 -38.16 -20.50
C LYS A 431 30.79 -39.52 -19.81
N LYS A 432 30.83 -39.55 -18.46
CA LYS A 432 30.97 -40.77 -17.67
C LYS A 432 29.71 -41.64 -17.67
N LEU A 433 28.53 -41.02 -17.73
CA LEU A 433 27.24 -41.72 -17.80
C LEU A 433 27.01 -42.46 -19.13
N LYS A 434 27.77 -42.12 -20.20
CA LYS A 434 27.81 -42.80 -21.51
C LYS A 434 26.45 -42.77 -22.28
N PRO A 435 26.41 -43.10 -23.59
CA PRO A 435 25.18 -43.03 -24.40
C PRO A 435 24.10 -44.07 -24.06
N GLN A 436 24.36 -45.01 -23.13
CA GLN A 436 23.44 -46.11 -22.82
C GLN A 436 22.16 -45.64 -22.12
N VAL A 437 22.19 -44.46 -21.47
CA VAL A 437 21.07 -43.97 -20.65
C VAL A 437 20.34 -42.78 -21.28
N LYS A 438 20.94 -42.10 -22.28
CA LYS A 438 20.41 -40.89 -22.96
C LYS A 438 19.71 -39.94 -21.96
N PRO A 439 20.46 -39.39 -20.99
CA PRO A 439 19.85 -38.72 -19.86
C PRO A 439 19.05 -37.48 -20.29
N TRP A 440 18.05 -37.14 -19.49
CA TRP A 440 17.48 -35.79 -19.52
C TRP A 440 18.31 -34.89 -18.63
N VAL A 441 18.61 -33.67 -19.09
CA VAL A 441 19.43 -32.70 -18.37
C VAL A 441 18.62 -31.43 -18.15
N TYR A 442 18.35 -31.10 -16.89
CA TYR A 442 17.64 -29.90 -16.47
C TYR A 442 18.60 -28.99 -15.72
N ILE A 443 18.90 -27.83 -16.28
CA ILE A 443 19.86 -26.87 -15.71
C ILE A 443 19.22 -25.49 -15.57
N SER A 444 19.53 -24.77 -14.48
CA SER A 444 19.20 -23.35 -14.34
C SER A 444 20.23 -22.51 -15.08
N GLY A 445 19.83 -21.74 -16.10
CA GLY A 445 20.76 -20.96 -16.90
C GLY A 445 20.09 -19.89 -17.76
N PRO A 446 20.80 -18.80 -18.09
CA PRO A 446 22.18 -18.45 -17.74
C PRO A 446 22.45 -18.22 -16.25
N THR A 447 21.46 -17.74 -15.49
CA THR A 447 21.60 -17.48 -14.06
C THR A 447 21.37 -18.76 -13.24
N ILE A 448 22.43 -19.21 -12.56
CA ILE A 448 22.44 -20.44 -11.77
C ILE A 448 21.76 -20.19 -10.42
N ASN A 449 20.79 -21.03 -10.07
CA ASN A 449 20.13 -21.00 -8.77
C ASN A 449 20.76 -22.08 -7.85
N PRO A 450 21.10 -21.80 -6.57
CA PRO A 450 20.92 -20.55 -5.83
C PRO A 450 22.13 -19.61 -5.80
N THR A 451 23.20 -19.92 -6.54
CA THR A 451 24.46 -19.19 -6.42
C THR A 451 24.43 -17.79 -7.03
N GLY A 452 23.54 -17.54 -7.99
CA GLY A 452 23.50 -16.32 -8.78
C GLY A 452 24.65 -16.17 -9.79
N LEU A 453 25.48 -17.21 -9.93
CA LEU A 453 26.57 -17.22 -10.92
C LEU A 453 25.99 -17.32 -12.34
N LEU A 454 26.69 -16.73 -13.30
CA LEU A 454 26.27 -16.74 -14.71
C LEU A 454 27.10 -17.75 -15.49
N TYR A 455 26.43 -18.66 -16.20
CA TYR A 455 27.10 -19.39 -17.26
C TYR A 455 27.49 -18.42 -18.38
N SER A 456 28.72 -18.54 -18.86
CA SER A 456 29.13 -17.92 -20.12
C SER A 456 28.51 -18.64 -21.32
N ASN A 457 28.38 -17.95 -22.46
CA ASN A 457 27.90 -18.57 -23.70
C ASN A 457 28.75 -19.80 -24.09
N LYS A 458 30.06 -19.77 -23.84
CA LYS A 458 30.98 -20.90 -24.11
C LYS A 458 30.70 -22.11 -23.22
N GLU A 459 30.32 -21.89 -21.96
CA GLU A 459 29.97 -22.99 -21.06
C GLU A 459 28.65 -23.64 -21.44
N ILE A 460 27.63 -22.85 -21.78
CA ILE A 460 26.37 -23.37 -22.31
C ILE A 460 26.61 -24.13 -23.62
N GLU A 461 27.36 -23.56 -24.56
CA GLU A 461 27.74 -24.21 -25.83
C GLU A 461 28.41 -25.57 -25.59
N ASN A 462 29.35 -25.64 -24.63
CA ASN A 462 30.05 -26.87 -24.27
C ASN A 462 29.10 -27.93 -23.67
N ILE A 463 28.22 -27.55 -22.74
CA ILE A 463 27.24 -28.46 -22.14
C ILE A 463 26.32 -29.02 -23.23
N LEU A 464 25.75 -28.14 -24.06
CA LEU A 464 24.83 -28.53 -25.13
C LEU A 464 25.51 -29.42 -26.18
N THR A 465 26.76 -29.14 -26.54
CA THR A 465 27.55 -29.96 -27.49
C THR A 465 27.74 -31.38 -26.96
N VAL A 466 28.05 -31.51 -25.67
CA VAL A 466 28.22 -32.80 -25.02
C VAL A 466 26.89 -33.53 -24.92
N CYS A 467 25.81 -32.85 -24.56
CA CYS A 467 24.46 -33.42 -24.56
C CYS A 467 24.06 -33.93 -25.94
N ALA A 468 24.26 -33.15 -27.00
CA ALA A 468 23.96 -33.51 -28.38
C ALA A 468 24.76 -34.77 -28.81
N LYS A 469 26.06 -34.80 -28.50
CA LYS A 469 26.94 -35.93 -28.81
C LYS A 469 26.48 -37.24 -28.17
N TYR A 470 25.93 -37.20 -26.95
CA TYR A 470 25.48 -38.38 -26.20
C TYR A 470 23.98 -38.65 -26.31
N GLY A 471 23.26 -37.89 -27.15
CA GLY A 471 21.82 -38.06 -27.36
C GLY A 471 20.96 -37.72 -26.14
N ALA A 472 21.46 -36.86 -25.26
CA ALA A 472 20.71 -36.34 -24.13
C ALA A 472 19.63 -35.36 -24.61
N ARG A 473 18.56 -35.19 -23.82
CA ARG A 473 17.58 -34.11 -24.01
C ARG A 473 17.85 -33.03 -22.98
N VAL A 474 17.79 -31.77 -23.39
CA VAL A 474 18.14 -30.65 -22.51
C VAL A 474 16.93 -29.75 -22.28
N VAL A 475 16.70 -29.42 -21.02
CA VAL A 475 15.78 -28.39 -20.57
C VAL A 475 16.60 -27.31 -19.85
N ILE A 476 16.52 -26.08 -20.32
CA ILE A 476 17.17 -24.93 -19.67
C ILE A 476 16.10 -24.13 -18.94
N ASP A 477 16.22 -24.02 -17.62
CA ASP A 477 15.36 -23.17 -16.79
C ASP A 477 15.90 -21.73 -16.79
N THR A 478 15.12 -20.86 -17.43
CA THR A 478 15.45 -19.44 -17.68
C THR A 478 14.67 -18.51 -16.76
N ALA A 479 14.09 -19.01 -15.67
CA ALA A 479 13.22 -18.20 -14.80
C ALA A 479 13.92 -17.04 -14.08
N PHE A 480 15.25 -17.08 -13.99
CA PHE A 480 16.06 -16.00 -13.44
C PHE A 480 16.76 -15.16 -14.51
N SER A 481 16.55 -15.49 -15.79
CA SER A 481 17.08 -14.73 -16.91
C SER A 481 16.44 -13.35 -16.97
N GLY A 482 17.25 -12.32 -17.20
CA GLY A 482 16.84 -10.92 -17.17
C GLY A 482 16.83 -10.29 -15.77
N LEU A 483 17.25 -11.03 -14.73
CA LEU A 483 17.41 -10.52 -13.36
C LEU A 483 18.88 -10.35 -12.95
N GLU A 484 19.81 -10.48 -13.89
CA GLU A 484 21.25 -10.37 -13.66
C GLU A 484 21.63 -8.95 -13.21
N PHE A 485 22.33 -8.84 -12.07
CA PHE A 485 22.87 -7.57 -11.60
C PHE A 485 24.24 -7.34 -12.25
N ASN A 486 24.41 -6.20 -12.91
CA ASN A 486 25.63 -5.79 -13.60
C ASN A 486 26.03 -6.70 -14.79
N TYR A 487 25.45 -6.44 -15.96
CA TYR A 487 25.70 -7.17 -17.21
C TYR A 487 27.00 -6.73 -17.93
N GLU A 488 27.73 -5.75 -17.40
CA GLU A 488 28.93 -5.22 -18.04
C GLU A 488 30.01 -6.32 -18.16
N GLY A 489 30.41 -6.61 -19.40
CA GLY A 489 31.45 -7.59 -19.72
C GLY A 489 31.00 -9.05 -19.86
N TRP A 490 29.76 -9.41 -19.48
CA TRP A 490 29.25 -10.78 -19.67
C TRP A 490 28.86 -11.07 -21.14
N GLY A 491 28.54 -10.04 -21.91
CA GLY A 491 28.18 -10.15 -23.33
C GLY A 491 26.74 -10.62 -23.59
N GLY A 492 25.95 -10.81 -22.53
CA GLY A 492 24.56 -11.22 -22.62
C GLY A 492 24.39 -12.71 -22.96
N TRP A 493 23.15 -13.18 -22.82
CA TRP A 493 22.79 -14.54 -23.17
C TRP A 493 22.53 -14.67 -24.68
N ASP A 494 23.42 -15.35 -25.39
CA ASP A 494 23.31 -15.61 -26.83
C ASP A 494 22.88 -17.05 -27.09
N LEU A 495 21.59 -17.32 -26.84
CA LEU A 495 21.05 -18.66 -27.07
C LEU A 495 20.98 -18.99 -28.57
N GLU A 496 20.66 -18.02 -29.43
CA GLU A 496 20.62 -18.21 -30.89
C GLU A 496 22.00 -18.63 -31.43
N GLY A 497 23.06 -17.92 -31.06
CA GLY A 497 24.42 -18.25 -31.43
C GLY A 497 24.88 -19.60 -30.89
N CYS A 498 24.51 -19.96 -29.66
CA CYS A 498 24.80 -21.28 -29.11
C CYS A 498 24.10 -22.39 -29.91
N LEU A 499 22.81 -22.23 -30.22
CA LEU A 499 22.02 -23.22 -30.94
C LEU A 499 22.40 -23.35 -32.42
N SER A 500 22.65 -22.24 -33.11
CA SER A 500 23.03 -22.26 -34.54
C SER A 500 24.31 -23.03 -34.80
N LYS A 501 25.33 -22.88 -33.95
CA LYS A 501 26.58 -23.65 -34.02
C LYS A 501 26.34 -25.15 -33.80
N LEU A 502 25.46 -25.52 -32.88
CA LEU A 502 25.11 -26.92 -32.62
C LEU A 502 24.42 -27.58 -33.81
N TYR A 503 23.44 -26.90 -34.42
CA TYR A 503 22.75 -27.43 -35.60
C TYR A 503 23.64 -27.50 -36.84
N SER A 504 24.67 -26.65 -36.93
CA SER A 504 25.67 -26.73 -38.01
C SER A 504 26.65 -27.91 -37.86
N SER A 505 26.81 -28.43 -36.63
CA SER A 505 27.86 -29.41 -36.28
C SER A 505 27.33 -30.82 -35.92
N THR A 506 26.02 -31.00 -35.74
CA THR A 506 25.41 -32.26 -35.28
C THR A 506 24.16 -32.65 -36.08
N ASN A 507 23.87 -33.97 -36.17
CA ASN A 507 22.69 -34.49 -36.86
C ASN A 507 21.37 -33.93 -36.26
N SER A 508 20.38 -33.75 -37.13
CA SER A 508 19.16 -32.92 -36.98
C SER A 508 18.15 -33.27 -35.88
N SER A 509 18.43 -34.20 -34.95
CA SER A 509 17.46 -34.68 -33.96
C SER A 509 17.65 -34.13 -32.53
N PHE A 510 18.68 -33.32 -32.27
CA PHE A 510 18.91 -32.75 -30.94
C PHE A 510 17.97 -31.56 -30.71
N ASN A 511 17.19 -31.61 -29.61
CA ASN A 511 16.24 -30.58 -29.25
C ASN A 511 16.56 -30.02 -27.86
N VAL A 512 16.49 -28.70 -27.73
CA VAL A 512 16.58 -27.97 -26.47
C VAL A 512 15.22 -27.37 -26.16
N SER A 513 14.70 -27.64 -24.96
CA SER A 513 13.48 -27.01 -24.45
C SER A 513 13.84 -25.92 -23.45
N LEU A 514 13.06 -24.85 -23.43
CA LEU A 514 13.21 -23.78 -22.45
C LEU A 514 12.08 -23.87 -21.43
N LEU A 515 12.42 -23.77 -20.16
CA LEU A 515 11.49 -23.71 -19.06
C LEU A 515 11.55 -22.30 -18.47
N GLY A 516 10.54 -21.49 -18.78
CA GLY A 516 10.42 -20.14 -18.23
C GLY A 516 9.65 -20.11 -16.90
N GLY A 517 9.79 -18.99 -16.18
CA GLY A 517 8.95 -18.64 -15.05
C GLY A 517 8.69 -17.14 -15.04
N LEU A 518 7.55 -16.71 -14.51
CA LEU A 518 7.35 -15.29 -14.21
C LEU A 518 8.22 -14.90 -13.01
N SER A 519 8.93 -13.79 -13.12
CA SER A 519 9.80 -13.30 -12.04
C SER A 519 9.02 -13.11 -10.74
N LEU A 520 9.65 -13.43 -9.61
CA LEU A 520 9.15 -13.13 -8.25
C LEU A 520 8.90 -11.61 -8.05
N LYS A 521 9.54 -10.74 -8.83
CA LYS A 521 9.24 -9.30 -8.79
C LYS A 521 7.85 -8.98 -9.35
N MET A 522 7.41 -9.71 -10.39
CA MET A 522 6.05 -9.59 -10.97
C MET A 522 5.01 -10.33 -10.13
N LEU A 523 5.37 -11.50 -9.62
CA LEU A 523 4.50 -12.32 -8.77
C LEU A 523 4.80 -12.08 -7.29
N THR A 524 3.89 -11.33 -6.65
CA THR A 524 3.68 -11.21 -5.19
C THR A 524 4.52 -10.16 -4.44
N GLY A 525 3.94 -8.95 -4.42
CA GLY A 525 3.99 -8.04 -3.27
C GLY A 525 2.60 -7.53 -2.92
N ALA A 526 1.81 -7.17 -3.95
CA ALA A 526 0.47 -6.62 -3.78
C ALA A 526 -0.66 -7.67 -3.69
N LEU A 527 -0.38 -8.95 -3.94
CA LEU A 527 -1.33 -10.07 -3.90
C LEU A 527 -0.70 -11.28 -3.18
N LYS A 528 -0.23 -11.09 -1.95
CA LYS A 528 -0.09 -12.22 -1.03
C LYS A 528 -1.50 -12.51 -0.53
N PHE A 529 -2.08 -13.63 -0.96
CA PHE A 529 -3.26 -14.20 -0.32
C PHE A 529 -2.89 -14.68 1.09
#